data_AF-A0A1Y1R804-F1
#
_entry.id   AF-A0A1Y1R804-F1
#
_cell.length_a   1.000
_cell.length_b   1.000
_cell.length_c   1.000
_cell.angle_alpha   90.00
_cell.angle_beta   90.00
_cell.angle_gamma   90.00
#
_symmetry.space_group_name_H-M   'P 1'
#
loop_
_entity.id
_entity.type
_entity.pdbx_description
1 polymer ?
#
loop_
_entity_poly.entity_id
_entity_poly.type
_entity_poly.pdbx_seq_one_letter_code
_entity_poly.pdbx_strand_id
1 'polypeptide(L)'
;MIDPQYPTPDTDRQERIISDVIGLLKIRDDEKNRKQVARWLHHTLVKAQKSSRLPWWFTRRVFSFVVYEGQDVFDLKKGIDAIISLHGEYKLLKKPLDTIMGYRSKAFASNSASRGEPRIYAEYGGRLHVWPAPHKTMMLHLCFTVPMTASIVPDEWETFLVDGVIGLYAAHFDKSGMLGEPGEFANRFWAGLKDSRSNNHDIEMIERGAYYAASMTGDNLSTAMAQVNSGNYIDNPETIVTPAFQDTPGNIQILGDDPTDNTHGAAVAQIPGDEQP
;
A
#
# COMPACT_ATOMS: atom_id res chain seq x y z
N MET A 1 -11.29 18.67 -17.15
CA MET A 1 -11.34 18.08 -15.80
C MET A 1 -9.92 18.21 -15.25
N ILE A 2 -9.75 18.82 -14.08
CA ILE A 2 -8.41 19.04 -13.49
C ILE A 2 -8.06 17.77 -12.70
N ASP A 3 -6.91 17.18 -12.97
CA ASP A 3 -6.47 15.98 -12.26
C ASP A 3 -6.20 16.31 -10.78
N PRO A 4 -6.64 15.47 -9.83
CA PRO A 4 -6.36 15.68 -8.42
C PRO A 4 -4.84 15.61 -8.18
N GLN A 5 -4.28 16.72 -7.72
CA GLN A 5 -2.86 16.80 -7.37
C GLN A 5 -2.63 16.09 -6.04
N TYR A 6 -1.71 15.12 -5.98
CA TYR A 6 -1.28 14.52 -4.71
C TYR A 6 -0.80 15.61 -3.76
N PRO A 7 -1.23 15.58 -2.48
CA PRO A 7 -0.82 16.59 -1.53
C PRO A 7 0.70 16.51 -1.36
N THR A 8 1.34 17.67 -1.41
CA THR A 8 2.77 17.76 -1.11
C THR A 8 2.97 17.33 0.34
N PRO A 9 3.92 16.42 0.62
CA PRO A 9 4.19 15.99 1.97
C PRO A 9 4.58 17.16 2.87
N ASP A 10 3.94 17.25 4.03
CA ASP A 10 4.25 18.26 5.05
C ASP A 10 4.64 17.57 6.35
N THR A 11 5.95 17.52 6.64
CA THR A 11 6.48 16.87 7.84
C THR A 11 6.16 17.64 9.12
N ASP A 12 5.84 18.93 9.02
CA ASP A 12 5.60 19.81 10.15
C ASP A 12 4.12 19.86 10.54
N ARG A 13 3.22 19.38 9.67
CA ARG A 13 1.76 19.40 9.88
C ARG A 13 1.34 18.74 11.20
N GLN A 14 1.99 17.64 11.57
CA GLN A 14 1.71 16.97 12.84
C GLN A 14 1.93 17.92 14.02
N GLU A 15 3.04 18.65 14.02
CA GLU A 15 3.43 19.53 15.11
C GLU A 15 2.54 20.77 15.19
N ARG A 16 2.06 21.29 14.05
CA ARG A 16 1.06 22.37 14.01
C ARG A 16 -0.27 21.92 14.61
N ILE A 17 -0.81 20.79 14.16
CA ILE A 17 -2.06 20.23 14.71
C ILE A 17 -1.94 20.00 16.21
N ILE A 18 -0.82 19.44 16.68
CA ILE A 18 -0.58 19.23 18.12
C ILE A 18 -0.60 20.57 18.87
N SER A 19 0.11 21.58 18.36
CA SER A 19 0.20 22.90 18.98
C SER A 19 -1.17 23.60 19.03
N ASP A 20 -1.95 23.51 17.96
CA ASP A 20 -3.30 24.08 17.90
C ASP A 20 -4.25 23.42 18.89
N VAL A 21 -4.24 22.08 18.99
CA VAL A 21 -5.05 21.35 19.97
C VAL A 21 -4.66 21.72 21.40
N ILE A 22 -3.37 21.81 21.70
CA ILE A 22 -2.87 22.22 23.02
C ILE A 22 -3.35 23.63 23.37
N GLY A 23 -3.21 24.57 22.42
CA GLY A 23 -3.64 25.96 22.57
C GLY A 23 -5.14 26.08 22.79
N LEU A 24 -5.95 25.37 22.01
CA LEU A 24 -7.41 25.39 22.08
C LEU A 24 -7.95 24.78 23.38
N LEU A 25 -7.38 23.64 23.81
CA LEU A 25 -7.76 23.00 25.06
C LEU A 25 -7.16 23.68 26.30
N LYS A 26 -6.28 24.68 26.11
CA LYS A 26 -5.57 25.41 27.17
C LYS A 26 -4.85 24.46 28.15
N ILE A 27 -4.35 23.33 27.64
CA ILE A 27 -3.53 22.40 28.42
C ILE A 27 -2.07 22.84 28.39
N ARG A 28 -1.28 22.43 29.39
CA ARG A 28 0.15 22.78 29.45
C ARG A 28 0.89 22.22 28.23
N ASP A 29 1.66 23.05 27.54
CA ASP A 29 2.54 22.59 26.46
C ASP A 29 3.82 21.97 27.05
N ASP A 30 3.76 20.66 27.31
CA ASP A 30 4.90 19.86 27.73
C ASP A 30 4.98 18.56 26.92
N GLU A 31 6.12 17.88 27.01
CA GLU A 31 6.38 16.66 26.24
C GLU A 31 5.33 15.57 26.47
N LYS A 32 4.80 15.47 27.69
CA LYS A 32 3.79 14.47 28.05
C LYS A 32 2.48 14.75 27.32
N ASN A 33 2.00 15.99 27.35
CA ASN A 33 0.77 16.39 26.68
C ASN A 33 0.93 16.35 25.16
N ARG A 34 2.07 16.76 24.62
CA ARG A 34 2.38 16.62 23.18
C ARG A 34 2.30 15.17 22.71
N LYS A 35 2.95 14.23 23.42
CA LYS A 35 2.84 12.80 23.13
C LYS A 35 1.41 12.28 23.26
N GLN A 36 0.62 12.80 24.19
CA GLN A 36 -0.77 12.43 24.36
C GLN A 36 -1.64 12.90 23.19
N VAL A 37 -1.50 14.15 22.76
CA VAL A 37 -2.21 14.70 21.60
C VAL A 37 -1.79 14.00 20.31
N ALA A 38 -0.51 13.69 20.13
CA ALA A 38 -0.02 12.90 19.00
C ALA A 38 -0.71 11.53 18.90
N ARG A 39 -0.93 10.85 20.03
CA ARG A 39 -1.69 9.58 20.06
C ARG A 39 -3.15 9.77 19.69
N TRP A 40 -3.78 10.86 20.14
CA TRP A 40 -5.16 11.17 19.76
C TRP A 40 -5.27 11.48 18.27
N LEU A 41 -4.34 12.25 17.71
CA LEU A 41 -4.26 12.52 16.29
C LEU A 41 -4.10 11.22 15.49
N HIS A 42 -3.21 10.33 15.90
CA HIS A 42 -3.08 9.00 15.29
C HIS A 42 -4.41 8.23 15.31
N HIS A 43 -5.12 8.21 16.43
CA HIS A 43 -6.44 7.57 16.52
C HIS A 43 -7.49 8.22 15.61
N THR A 44 -7.49 9.55 15.51
CA THR A 44 -8.39 10.30 14.62
C THR A 44 -8.11 9.96 13.16
N LEU A 45 -6.85 9.88 12.74
CA LEU A 45 -6.45 9.49 11.39
C LEU A 45 -6.84 8.03 11.07
N VAL A 46 -6.63 7.10 12.00
CA VAL A 46 -7.06 5.69 11.83
C VAL A 46 -8.59 5.60 11.69
N LYS A 47 -9.35 6.40 12.44
CA LYS A 47 -10.81 6.49 12.30
C LYS A 47 -11.20 7.09 10.94
N ALA A 48 -10.53 8.16 10.50
CA ALA A 48 -10.77 8.78 9.20
C ALA A 48 -10.52 7.78 8.05
N GLN A 49 -9.41 7.04 8.11
CA GLN A 49 -9.07 6.02 7.12
C GLN A 49 -10.14 4.92 7.01
N LYS A 50 -10.72 4.49 8.15
CA LYS A 50 -11.76 3.46 8.21
C LYS A 50 -13.18 3.98 7.96
N SER A 51 -13.37 5.29 7.85
CA SER A 51 -14.71 5.89 7.71
C SER A 51 -15.33 5.68 6.33
N SER A 52 -14.53 5.32 5.34
CA SER A 52 -14.95 5.06 3.96
C SER A 52 -14.78 3.59 3.61
N ARG A 53 -15.68 3.08 2.75
CA ARG A 53 -15.56 1.73 2.15
C ARG A 53 -14.46 1.65 1.10
N LEU A 54 -14.10 2.79 0.53
CA LEU A 54 -13.11 2.94 -0.53
C LEU A 54 -11.91 3.69 0.03
N PRO A 55 -10.67 3.29 -0.32
CA PRO A 55 -9.48 4.02 0.11
C PRO A 55 -9.53 5.49 -0.31
N TRP A 56 -9.02 6.36 0.54
CA TRP A 56 -8.74 7.75 0.22
C TRP A 56 -7.69 7.82 -0.89
N TRP A 57 -7.93 8.61 -1.93
CA TRP A 57 -7.02 8.72 -3.07
C TRP A 57 -5.56 9.04 -2.67
N PHE A 58 -5.36 9.94 -1.69
CA PHE A 58 -4.02 10.33 -1.22
C PHE A 58 -3.32 9.26 -0.38
N THR A 59 -4.00 8.18 0.02
CA THR A 59 -3.35 7.00 0.65
C THR A 59 -2.99 5.91 -0.37
N ARG A 60 -3.43 6.04 -1.62
CA ARG A 60 -3.11 5.07 -2.67
C ARG A 60 -1.71 5.29 -3.21
N ARG A 61 -1.01 4.20 -3.50
CA ARG A 61 0.33 4.18 -4.09
C ARG A 61 0.39 3.10 -5.15
N VAL A 62 1.32 3.28 -6.09
CA VAL A 62 1.67 2.29 -7.10
C VAL A 62 3.17 2.03 -6.99
N PHE A 63 3.54 0.77 -6.92
CA PHE A 63 4.93 0.34 -6.95
C PHE A 63 5.14 -0.63 -8.10
N SER A 64 6.15 -0.38 -8.92
CA SER A 64 6.48 -1.22 -10.07
C SER A 64 7.79 -1.94 -9.81
N PHE A 65 7.81 -3.26 -10.04
CA PHE A 65 9.00 -4.06 -9.81
C PHE A 65 9.19 -5.12 -10.90
N VAL A 66 10.45 -5.39 -11.20
CA VAL A 66 10.84 -6.44 -12.13
C VAL A 66 10.72 -7.78 -11.43
N VAL A 67 10.09 -8.72 -12.11
CA VAL A 67 9.98 -10.12 -11.72
C VAL A 67 10.71 -10.97 -12.74
N TYR A 68 11.62 -11.80 -12.26
CA TYR A 68 12.39 -12.70 -13.10
C TYR A 68 11.65 -14.00 -13.39
N GLU A 69 12.07 -14.71 -14.43
CA GLU A 69 11.52 -16.02 -14.79
C GLU A 69 11.52 -16.96 -13.57
N GLY A 70 10.39 -17.66 -13.36
CA GLY A 70 10.22 -18.63 -12.28
C GLY A 70 9.94 -18.02 -10.89
N GLN A 71 10.02 -16.70 -10.71
CA GLN A 71 9.73 -16.07 -9.42
C GLN A 71 8.23 -15.87 -9.21
N ASP A 72 7.69 -16.43 -8.13
CA ASP A 72 6.24 -16.42 -7.89
C ASP A 72 5.86 -16.17 -6.42
N VAL A 73 6.84 -15.84 -5.56
CA VAL A 73 6.65 -15.43 -4.16
C VAL A 73 7.52 -14.23 -3.83
N PHE A 74 6.94 -13.22 -3.21
CA PHE A 74 7.61 -11.98 -2.82
C PHE A 74 7.28 -11.61 -1.38
N ASP A 75 8.27 -11.19 -0.62
CA ASP A 75 8.07 -10.58 0.69
C ASP A 75 7.62 -9.12 0.52
N LEU A 76 6.54 -8.77 1.22
CA LEU A 76 6.02 -7.41 1.33
C LEU A 76 6.60 -6.79 2.60
N LYS A 77 7.27 -5.65 2.48
CA LYS A 77 7.83 -4.97 3.66
C LYS A 77 6.79 -4.10 4.38
N LYS A 78 7.19 -3.60 5.55
CA LYS A 78 6.39 -2.71 6.40
C LYS A 78 6.02 -1.42 5.65
N GLY A 79 4.81 -0.92 5.87
CA GLY A 79 4.32 0.33 5.27
C GLY A 79 3.18 0.15 4.28
N ILE A 80 2.89 -1.08 3.85
CA ILE A 80 1.65 -1.42 3.15
C ILE A 80 0.54 -1.63 4.18
N ASP A 81 -0.56 -0.91 4.01
CA ASP A 81 -1.79 -1.09 4.78
C ASP A 81 -2.69 -2.15 4.13
N ALA A 82 -2.92 -2.05 2.82
CA ALA A 82 -3.68 -3.05 2.07
C ALA A 82 -3.31 -3.08 0.58
N ILE A 83 -3.27 -4.27 -0.02
CA ILE A 83 -3.17 -4.42 -1.48
C ILE A 83 -4.53 -4.20 -2.14
N ILE A 84 -4.59 -3.24 -3.06
CA ILE A 84 -5.78 -2.93 -3.87
C ILE A 84 -5.83 -3.87 -5.08
N SER A 85 -4.73 -3.96 -5.84
CA SER A 85 -4.65 -4.79 -7.04
C SER A 85 -3.21 -5.03 -7.47
N LEU A 86 -3.00 -6.08 -8.25
CA LEU A 86 -1.73 -6.40 -8.90
C LEU A 86 -1.96 -6.53 -10.40
N HIS A 87 -1.04 -6.00 -11.20
CA HIS A 87 -1.15 -5.99 -12.65
C HIS A 87 0.18 -6.42 -13.28
N GLY A 88 0.09 -7.22 -14.34
CA GLY A 88 1.18 -7.44 -15.30
C GLY A 88 0.76 -6.86 -16.64
N GLU A 89 0.70 -7.69 -17.68
CA GLU A 89 0.03 -7.33 -18.94
C GLU A 89 -1.48 -7.08 -18.74
N TYR A 90 -2.08 -7.82 -17.80
CA TYR A 90 -3.47 -7.67 -17.40
C TYR A 90 -3.56 -7.54 -15.88
N LYS A 91 -4.72 -7.11 -15.39
CA LYS A 91 -5.06 -7.17 -13.96
C LYS A 91 -5.13 -8.62 -13.50
N LEU A 92 -4.35 -8.98 -12.49
CA LEU A 92 -4.40 -10.31 -11.88
C LEU A 92 -5.61 -10.43 -10.95
N LEU A 93 -6.20 -11.61 -10.89
CA LEU A 93 -7.34 -11.90 -10.02
C LEU A 93 -6.86 -12.29 -8.62
N LYS A 94 -7.35 -11.60 -7.58
CA LYS A 94 -7.08 -11.99 -6.19
C LYS A 94 -7.80 -13.32 -5.88
N LYS A 95 -7.07 -14.30 -5.35
CA LYS A 95 -7.57 -15.61 -4.93
C LYS A 95 -7.07 -15.97 -3.53
N PRO A 96 -7.73 -16.88 -2.81
CA PRO A 96 -7.19 -17.45 -1.58
C PRO A 96 -5.87 -18.18 -1.85
N LEU A 97 -4.95 -18.18 -0.87
CA LEU A 97 -3.65 -18.84 -1.01
C LEU A 97 -3.81 -20.34 -1.35
N ASP A 98 -4.76 -21.03 -0.72
CA ASP A 98 -5.04 -22.45 -0.95
C ASP A 98 -5.35 -22.76 -2.41
N THR A 99 -5.95 -21.81 -3.14
CA THR A 99 -6.22 -21.97 -4.58
C THR A 99 -4.90 -22.02 -5.37
N ILE A 100 -3.98 -21.10 -5.07
CA ILE A 100 -2.64 -21.08 -5.70
C ILE A 100 -1.85 -22.32 -5.33
N MET A 101 -1.86 -22.72 -4.05
CA MET A 101 -1.20 -23.93 -3.59
C MET A 101 -1.78 -25.18 -4.29
N GLY A 102 -3.10 -25.24 -4.47
CA GLY A 102 -3.75 -26.31 -5.23
C GLY A 102 -3.30 -26.36 -6.69
N TYR A 103 -3.10 -25.22 -7.35
CA TYR A 103 -2.55 -25.19 -8.71
C TYR A 103 -1.09 -25.64 -8.76
N ARG A 104 -0.26 -25.21 -7.81
CA ARG A 104 1.14 -25.65 -7.67
C ARG A 104 1.22 -27.17 -7.53
N SER A 105 0.43 -27.76 -6.62
CA SER A 105 0.41 -29.21 -6.40
C SER A 105 -0.06 -29.99 -7.62
N LYS A 106 -1.05 -29.47 -8.37
CA LYS A 106 -1.51 -30.10 -9.63
C LYS A 106 -0.45 -30.02 -10.72
N ALA A 107 0.23 -28.89 -10.86
CA ALA A 107 1.29 -28.73 -11.85
C ALA A 107 2.43 -29.72 -11.58
N PHE A 108 2.84 -29.85 -10.31
CA PHE A 108 3.81 -30.83 -9.86
C PHE A 108 3.38 -32.27 -10.15
N ALA A 109 2.16 -32.66 -9.78
CA ALA A 109 1.66 -34.02 -9.99
C ALA A 109 1.50 -34.42 -11.47
N SER A 110 1.29 -33.45 -12.36
CA SER A 110 1.12 -33.67 -13.80
C SER A 110 2.41 -33.50 -14.61
N ASN A 111 3.54 -33.25 -13.95
CA ASN A 111 4.80 -32.88 -14.58
C ASN A 111 4.64 -31.74 -15.62
N SER A 112 3.72 -30.81 -15.34
CA SER A 112 3.47 -29.65 -16.20
C SER A 112 4.27 -28.44 -15.72
N ALA A 113 4.65 -27.57 -16.65
CA ALA A 113 5.38 -26.36 -16.32
C ALA A 113 4.56 -25.49 -15.35
N SER A 114 5.15 -25.13 -14.22
CA SER A 114 4.62 -24.13 -13.28
C SER A 114 4.78 -22.69 -13.78
N ARG A 115 5.16 -22.52 -15.05
CA ARG A 115 5.53 -21.26 -15.70
C ARG A 115 4.50 -20.86 -16.75
N GLY A 116 4.24 -19.56 -16.86
CA GLY A 116 3.29 -18.99 -17.80
C GLY A 116 3.23 -17.48 -17.65
N GLU A 117 2.11 -16.89 -18.07
CA GLU A 117 1.82 -15.50 -17.76
C GLU A 117 0.99 -15.43 -16.49
N PRO A 118 1.42 -14.69 -15.46
CA PRO A 118 0.64 -14.50 -14.25
C PRO A 118 -0.80 -14.07 -14.52
N ARG A 119 -1.76 -14.72 -13.86
CA ARG A 119 -3.20 -14.42 -13.96
C ARG A 119 -3.86 -14.21 -12.61
N ILE A 120 -3.31 -14.80 -11.55
CA ILE A 120 -3.88 -14.72 -10.21
C ILE A 120 -2.80 -14.38 -9.19
N TYR A 121 -3.24 -13.82 -8.06
CA TYR A 121 -2.37 -13.56 -6.92
C TYR A 121 -3.08 -13.81 -5.59
N ALA A 122 -2.32 -14.09 -4.55
CA ALA A 122 -2.78 -14.18 -3.18
C ALA A 122 -1.83 -13.41 -2.26
N GLU A 123 -2.37 -12.96 -1.13
CA GLU A 123 -1.62 -12.26 -0.09
C GLU A 123 -1.79 -13.03 1.21
N TYR A 124 -0.69 -13.42 1.85
CA TYR A 124 -0.72 -14.15 3.11
C TYR A 124 0.57 -13.95 3.89
N GLY A 125 0.47 -13.67 5.20
CA GLY A 125 1.65 -13.60 6.08
C GLY A 125 2.70 -12.57 5.66
N GLY A 126 2.29 -11.45 5.06
CA GLY A 126 3.22 -10.46 4.52
C GLY A 126 3.91 -10.90 3.22
N ARG A 127 3.37 -11.90 2.52
CA ARG A 127 3.87 -12.36 1.23
C ARG A 127 2.84 -12.22 0.14
N LEU A 128 3.33 -11.90 -1.04
CA LEU A 128 2.59 -11.90 -2.29
C LEU A 128 2.93 -13.18 -3.07
N HIS A 129 1.92 -13.97 -3.36
CA HIS A 129 2.03 -15.17 -4.20
C HIS A 129 1.41 -14.87 -5.54
N VAL A 130 2.09 -15.24 -6.62
CA VAL A 130 1.64 -15.03 -7.98
C VAL A 130 1.55 -16.39 -8.68
N TRP A 131 0.60 -16.56 -9.60
CA TRP A 131 0.50 -17.78 -10.38
C TRP A 131 -0.10 -17.54 -11.77
N PRO A 132 0.35 -18.27 -12.81
CA PRO A 132 1.60 -19.04 -12.88
C PRO A 132 2.86 -18.20 -12.58
N ALA A 133 3.98 -18.85 -12.32
CA ALA A 133 5.26 -18.15 -12.28
C ALA A 133 5.57 -17.55 -13.67
N PRO A 134 6.18 -16.37 -13.79
CA PRO A 134 6.52 -15.82 -15.11
C PRO A 134 7.44 -16.75 -15.90
N HIS A 135 7.12 -16.95 -17.18
CA HIS A 135 7.97 -17.69 -18.12
C HIS A 135 9.10 -16.85 -18.74
N LYS A 136 9.10 -15.54 -18.47
CA LYS A 136 10.14 -14.58 -18.87
C LYS A 136 10.15 -13.44 -17.87
N THR A 137 11.23 -12.68 -17.83
CA THR A 137 11.31 -11.45 -17.04
C THR A 137 10.22 -10.47 -17.46
N MET A 138 9.49 -9.93 -16.49
CA MET A 138 8.38 -8.99 -16.72
C MET A 138 8.28 -7.94 -15.62
N MET A 139 7.55 -6.86 -15.87
CA MET A 139 7.22 -5.85 -14.86
C MET A 139 5.86 -6.20 -14.24
N LEU A 140 5.76 -6.12 -12.91
CA LEU A 140 4.49 -6.09 -12.21
C LEU A 140 4.26 -4.74 -11.54
N HIS A 141 3.00 -4.32 -11.49
CA HIS A 141 2.54 -3.09 -10.85
C HIS A 141 1.63 -3.45 -9.67
N LEU A 142 2.07 -3.14 -8.46
CA LEU A 142 1.34 -3.30 -7.22
C LEU A 142 0.65 -1.98 -6.86
N CYS A 143 -0.67 -1.97 -6.84
CA CYS A 143 -1.45 -0.87 -6.29
C CYS A 143 -1.84 -1.19 -4.86
N PHE A 144 -1.53 -0.30 -3.92
CA PHE A 144 -1.72 -0.53 -2.49
C PHE A 144 -2.08 0.77 -1.77
N THR A 145 -2.49 0.65 -0.51
CA THR A 145 -2.67 1.77 0.41
C THR A 145 -1.53 1.82 1.41
N VAL A 146 -1.19 3.04 1.84
CA VAL A 146 -0.32 3.28 3.00
C VAL A 146 -1.17 3.74 4.20
N PRO A 147 -0.70 3.55 5.44
CA PRO A 147 -1.33 4.12 6.61
C PRO A 147 -1.48 5.65 6.48
N MET A 148 -2.62 6.18 6.89
CA MET A 148 -2.86 7.62 6.90
C MET A 148 -2.01 8.30 7.99
N THR A 149 -1.18 9.25 7.58
CA THR A 149 -0.38 10.09 8.48
C THR A 149 -0.75 11.56 8.29
N ALA A 150 -0.45 12.40 9.29
CA ALA A 150 -0.66 13.84 9.18
C ALA A 150 0.14 14.47 8.02
N SER A 151 1.25 13.87 7.60
CA SER A 151 2.08 14.42 6.53
C SER A 151 1.51 14.24 5.12
N ILE A 152 0.59 13.28 4.92
CA ILE A 152 0.07 12.93 3.58
C ILE A 152 -1.39 13.30 3.37
N VAL A 153 -2.08 13.83 4.39
CA VAL A 153 -3.44 14.34 4.20
C VAL A 153 -3.41 15.64 3.37
N PRO A 154 -4.50 15.99 2.68
CA PRO A 154 -4.64 17.30 2.05
C PRO A 154 -4.60 18.45 3.07
N ASP A 155 -4.19 19.64 2.64
CA ASP A 155 -4.07 20.82 3.52
C ASP A 155 -5.40 21.19 4.16
N GLU A 156 -6.50 21.05 3.42
CA GLU A 156 -7.84 21.35 3.91
C GLU A 156 -8.30 20.42 5.06
N TRP A 157 -7.59 19.31 5.29
CA TRP A 157 -7.87 18.40 6.40
C TRP A 157 -7.33 18.88 7.74
N GLU A 158 -6.35 19.78 7.77
CA GLU A 158 -5.68 20.22 9.00
C GLU A 158 -6.70 20.72 10.05
N THR A 159 -7.60 21.62 9.63
CA THR A 159 -8.63 22.22 10.49
C THR A 159 -9.60 21.21 11.08
N PHE A 160 -10.11 20.27 10.28
CA PHE A 160 -11.07 19.31 10.83
C PHE A 160 -10.40 18.13 11.54
N LEU A 161 -9.11 17.86 11.29
CA LEU A 161 -8.34 16.94 12.14
C LEU A 161 -8.19 17.49 13.56
N VAL A 162 -7.97 18.81 13.70
CA VAL A 162 -8.01 19.49 15.02
C VAL A 162 -9.38 19.26 15.68
N ASP A 163 -10.49 19.51 14.94
CA ASP A 163 -11.84 19.24 15.45
C ASP A 163 -12.06 17.78 15.84
N GLY A 164 -11.54 16.83 15.05
CA GLY A 164 -11.65 15.40 15.34
C GLY A 164 -10.88 14.98 16.60
N VAL A 165 -9.69 15.55 16.83
CA VAL A 165 -8.90 15.31 18.05
C VAL A 165 -9.62 15.91 19.27
N ILE A 166 -10.14 17.13 19.17
CA ILE A 166 -10.90 17.77 20.25
C ILE A 166 -12.18 16.97 20.55
N GLY A 167 -12.91 16.54 19.52
CA GLY A 167 -14.09 15.70 19.68
C GLY A 167 -13.78 14.35 20.37
N LEU A 168 -12.63 13.74 20.03
CA LEU A 168 -12.16 12.52 20.70
C LEU A 168 -11.81 12.78 22.17
N TYR A 169 -11.10 13.88 22.47
CA TYR A 169 -10.79 14.29 23.84
C TYR A 169 -12.07 14.50 24.65
N ALA A 170 -13.01 15.26 24.11
CA ALA A 170 -14.25 15.63 24.78
C ALA A 170 -15.10 14.40 25.11
N ALA A 171 -15.20 13.43 24.19
CA ALA A 171 -15.89 12.17 24.44
C ALA A 171 -15.28 11.31 25.56
N HIS A 172 -13.96 11.41 25.77
CA HIS A 172 -13.25 10.59 26.76
C HIS A 172 -13.04 11.26 28.11
N PHE A 173 -12.77 12.57 28.14
CA PHE A 173 -12.30 13.27 29.33
C PHE A 173 -13.24 14.39 29.77
N ASP A 174 -14.06 14.94 28.87
CA ASP A 174 -14.98 16.02 29.20
C ASP A 174 -16.38 15.51 29.52
N LYS A 175 -16.47 14.65 30.55
CA LYS A 175 -17.76 14.37 31.22
C LYS A 175 -18.23 15.55 32.08
N SER A 176 -17.42 16.61 32.18
CA SER A 176 -17.59 17.80 33.04
C SER A 176 -18.25 19.00 32.35
N GLY A 177 -18.41 19.00 31.02
CA GLY A 177 -19.06 20.08 30.27
C GLY A 177 -18.20 21.34 30.07
N MET A 178 -16.87 21.23 30.03
CA MET A 178 -15.99 22.36 29.73
C MET A 178 -16.09 22.82 28.26
N LEU A 179 -16.40 21.91 27.36
CA LEU A 179 -16.87 22.17 26.01
C LEU A 179 -18.38 22.05 26.07
N GLY A 180 -19.11 23.13 25.80
CA GLY A 180 -20.58 23.14 25.86
C GLY A 180 -21.21 22.04 25.01
N GLU A 181 -20.58 21.67 23.90
CA GLU A 181 -21.07 20.63 22.99
C GLU A 181 -19.93 19.79 22.36
N PRO A 182 -19.44 18.73 23.05
CA PRO A 182 -18.48 17.75 22.48
C PRO A 182 -18.93 17.16 21.14
N GLY A 183 -20.24 17.06 20.94
CA GLY A 183 -20.86 16.58 19.71
C GLY A 183 -20.59 17.50 18.51
N GLU A 184 -20.47 18.81 18.70
CA GLU A 184 -20.25 19.75 17.58
C GLU A 184 -18.89 19.58 16.92
N PHE A 185 -17.83 19.40 17.71
CA PHE A 185 -16.48 19.14 17.17
C PHE A 185 -16.43 17.81 16.41
N ALA A 186 -17.02 16.76 16.97
CA ALA A 186 -17.13 15.48 16.30
C ALA A 186 -17.98 15.58 15.01
N ASN A 187 -19.08 16.33 15.04
CA ASN A 187 -19.95 16.55 13.88
C ASN A 187 -19.24 17.33 12.78
N ARG A 188 -18.47 18.38 13.13
CA ARG A 188 -17.66 19.13 12.16
C ARG A 188 -16.60 18.25 11.50
N PHE A 189 -15.93 17.40 12.27
CA PHE A 189 -15.00 16.40 11.72
C PHE A 189 -15.69 15.44 10.73
N TRP A 190 -16.81 14.83 11.12
CA TRP A 190 -17.52 13.89 10.24
C TRP A 190 -18.15 14.58 9.02
N ALA A 191 -18.66 15.81 9.17
CA ALA A 191 -19.17 16.61 8.08
C ALA A 191 -18.07 16.97 7.09
N GLY A 192 -16.89 17.40 7.57
CA GLY A 192 -15.72 17.69 6.75
C GLY A 192 -15.23 16.47 5.96
N LEU A 193 -15.17 15.29 6.60
CA LEU A 193 -14.84 14.04 5.91
C LEU A 193 -15.87 13.69 4.83
N LYS A 194 -17.16 13.84 5.12
CA LYS A 194 -18.24 13.58 4.16
C LYS A 194 -18.20 14.55 2.98
N ASP A 195 -17.96 15.82 3.24
CA ASP A 195 -17.85 16.85 2.20
C ASP A 195 -16.61 16.63 1.33
N SER A 196 -15.44 16.43 1.96
CA SER A 196 -14.21 16.07 1.24
C SER A 196 -14.41 14.85 0.37
N ARG A 197 -15.19 13.86 0.83
CA ARG A 197 -15.53 12.68 0.03
C ARG A 197 -16.47 12.99 -1.14
N SER A 198 -17.45 13.85 -0.94
CA SER A 198 -18.43 14.23 -1.96
C SER A 198 -17.82 15.08 -3.07
N ASN A 199 -16.83 15.90 -2.70
CA ASN A 199 -16.08 16.75 -3.61
C ASN A 199 -14.89 16.02 -4.27
N ASN A 200 -14.60 14.77 -3.87
CA ASN A 200 -13.42 14.04 -4.35
C ASN A 200 -13.70 13.08 -5.50
N HIS A 201 -12.70 13.01 -6.39
CA HIS A 201 -12.54 12.16 -7.58
C HIS A 201 -12.45 10.65 -7.31
N ASP A 202 -12.84 10.20 -6.11
CA ASP A 202 -12.73 8.82 -5.67
C ASP A 202 -13.65 7.84 -6.45
N ILE A 203 -14.52 8.37 -7.31
CA ILE A 203 -15.50 7.63 -8.11
C ILE A 203 -14.90 7.09 -9.43
N GLU A 204 -13.90 7.75 -10.04
CA GLU A 204 -13.38 7.36 -11.37
C GLU A 204 -11.97 6.73 -11.36
N MET A 205 -11.21 6.84 -10.27
CA MET A 205 -9.88 6.23 -10.17
C MET A 205 -9.88 4.69 -9.97
N ILE A 206 -11.06 4.07 -9.95
CA ILE A 206 -11.24 2.67 -9.52
C ILE A 206 -10.79 1.68 -10.61
N GLU A 207 -10.80 2.06 -11.89
CA GLU A 207 -10.37 1.19 -12.98
C GLU A 207 -9.53 1.88 -14.06
N ARG A 208 -9.64 3.21 -14.20
CA ARG A 208 -8.82 3.99 -15.13
C ARG A 208 -7.73 4.78 -14.41
N GLY A 209 -8.01 5.47 -13.31
CA GLY A 209 -7.14 6.56 -12.80
C GLY A 209 -5.71 6.22 -12.38
N ALA A 210 -5.44 5.06 -11.76
CA ALA A 210 -4.04 4.67 -11.48
C ALA A 210 -3.23 4.39 -12.76
N TYR A 211 -3.94 4.07 -13.86
CA TYR A 211 -3.39 3.86 -15.20
C TYR A 211 -3.61 5.06 -16.14
N TYR A 212 -4.48 6.01 -15.83
CA TYR A 212 -4.90 7.07 -16.77
C TYR A 212 -3.83 8.14 -16.90
N ALA A 213 -3.20 8.54 -15.79
CA ALA A 213 -2.01 9.38 -15.83
C ALA A 213 -0.82 8.69 -16.51
N ALA A 214 -0.83 7.34 -16.60
CA ALA A 214 0.23 6.54 -17.20
C ALA A 214 0.00 6.07 -18.64
N SER A 215 -1.23 6.13 -19.15
CA SER A 215 -1.59 5.62 -20.47
C SER A 215 -2.11 6.69 -21.45
N MET A 216 -2.49 7.89 -20.98
CA MET A 216 -3.12 8.92 -21.82
C MET A 216 -2.15 9.91 -22.48
N THR A 217 -0.87 9.96 -22.11
CA THR A 217 0.09 10.93 -22.69
C THR A 217 0.77 10.45 -23.97
N GLY A 218 0.57 9.20 -24.40
CA GLY A 218 1.22 8.67 -25.62
C GLY A 218 2.75 8.61 -25.54
N ASP A 219 3.32 9.02 -24.41
CA ASP A 219 4.73 8.90 -24.08
C ASP A 219 4.93 7.59 -23.32
N ASN A 220 6.03 6.92 -23.63
CA ASN A 220 6.47 5.68 -23.00
C ASN A 220 6.19 5.68 -21.49
N LEU A 221 5.75 4.54 -20.93
CA LEU A 221 5.41 4.33 -19.51
C LEU A 221 6.37 5.06 -18.53
N SER A 222 7.64 5.21 -18.91
CA SER A 222 8.69 6.01 -18.27
C SER A 222 8.38 7.46 -17.91
N THR A 223 7.56 8.17 -18.68
CA THR A 223 7.32 9.61 -18.43
C THR A 223 6.25 9.81 -17.36
N ALA A 224 5.26 8.93 -17.30
CA ALA A 224 4.30 8.87 -16.21
C ALA A 224 4.91 8.35 -14.90
N MET A 225 5.96 7.52 -15.01
CA MET A 225 6.77 7.11 -13.86
C MET A 225 7.46 8.31 -13.18
N ALA A 226 7.81 9.37 -13.91
CA ALA A 226 8.46 10.54 -13.32
C ALA A 226 7.52 11.31 -12.38
N GLN A 227 6.23 11.45 -12.69
CA GLN A 227 5.29 12.24 -11.88
C GLN A 227 4.76 11.48 -10.64
N VAL A 228 4.55 10.17 -10.74
CA VAL A 228 4.12 9.35 -9.58
C VAL A 228 5.30 9.05 -8.64
N ASN A 229 6.53 8.95 -9.16
CA ASN A 229 7.74 8.81 -8.34
C ASN A 229 8.39 10.15 -7.91
N SER A 230 8.08 11.29 -8.55
CA SER A 230 8.60 12.59 -8.10
C SER A 230 7.96 13.10 -6.82
N GLY A 231 6.81 12.53 -6.43
CA GLY A 231 6.22 12.70 -5.10
C GLY A 231 6.82 11.71 -4.11
N ASN A 232 8.14 11.79 -3.89
CA ASN A 232 8.94 11.09 -2.88
C ASN A 232 8.12 10.40 -1.78
N TYR A 233 7.99 9.06 -1.81
CA TYR A 233 7.62 8.27 -0.63
C TYR A 233 7.95 6.77 -0.74
N ILE A 234 9.15 6.48 -1.25
CA ILE A 234 9.86 5.29 -0.80
C ILE A 234 11.29 5.77 -0.59
N ASP A 235 11.70 5.98 0.66
CA ASP A 235 13.08 6.38 1.00
C ASP A 235 14.12 5.40 0.43
N ASN A 236 13.69 4.24 -0.05
CA ASN A 236 14.46 3.41 -0.95
C ASN A 236 13.53 2.52 -1.82
N PRO A 237 13.39 2.72 -3.14
CA PRO A 237 12.54 1.89 -4.01
C PRO A 237 12.91 0.39 -3.97
N GLU A 238 14.10 0.02 -3.47
CA GLU A 238 14.52 -1.36 -3.22
C GLU A 238 13.83 -2.05 -2.02
N THR A 239 12.86 -1.39 -1.35
CA THR A 239 12.37 -1.83 -0.04
C THR A 239 10.89 -2.16 0.07
N ILE A 240 10.07 -2.16 -0.99
CA ILE A 240 8.64 -2.52 -0.84
C ILE A 240 8.39 -4.01 -1.08
N VAL A 241 8.95 -4.54 -2.16
CA VAL A 241 8.80 -5.94 -2.57
C VAL A 241 10.19 -6.52 -2.79
N THR A 242 10.48 -7.65 -2.16
CA THR A 242 11.72 -8.39 -2.41
C THR A 242 11.38 -9.85 -2.74
N PRO A 243 12.15 -10.53 -3.61
CA PRO A 243 12.01 -11.97 -3.76
C PRO A 243 12.14 -12.64 -2.39
N ALA A 244 11.26 -13.59 -2.08
CA ALA A 244 11.38 -14.32 -0.84
C ALA A 244 12.61 -15.26 -0.93
N PHE A 245 13.65 -14.98 -0.15
CA PHE A 245 14.81 -15.88 -0.02
C PHE A 245 14.39 -17.18 0.69
N GLN A 246 14.92 -18.32 0.22
CA GLN A 246 14.33 -19.66 0.36
C GLN A 246 14.61 -20.42 1.66
N ASP A 247 14.77 -19.78 2.82
CA ASP A 247 14.97 -20.50 4.09
C ASP A 247 13.69 -20.67 4.93
N THR A 248 12.51 -20.68 4.29
CA THR A 248 11.26 -20.96 5.02
C THR A 248 10.94 -22.46 4.98
N PRO A 249 10.81 -23.17 6.12
CA PRO A 249 10.47 -24.59 6.15
C PRO A 249 9.11 -24.81 5.48
N GLY A 250 9.08 -25.57 4.39
CA GLY A 250 7.89 -25.82 3.58
C GLY A 250 8.09 -25.73 2.07
N ASN A 251 9.24 -25.22 1.61
CA ASN A 251 9.62 -25.25 0.20
C ASN A 251 10.37 -26.55 -0.11
N ILE A 252 9.74 -27.45 -0.85
CA ILE A 252 10.44 -28.56 -1.51
C ILE A 252 11.12 -27.95 -2.74
N GLN A 253 12.44 -27.82 -2.71
CA GLN A 253 13.25 -27.84 -3.92
C GLN A 253 14.01 -29.16 -3.96
N ILE A 254 13.90 -29.85 -5.10
CA ILE A 254 14.80 -30.93 -5.48
C ILE A 254 16.12 -30.24 -5.85
N LEU A 255 17.08 -30.31 -4.93
CA LEU A 255 18.48 -29.93 -5.18
C LEU A 255 19.02 -30.83 -6.30
N GLY A 256 19.48 -30.24 -7.41
CA GLY A 256 20.37 -30.91 -8.34
C GLY A 256 21.79 -30.80 -7.80
N ASP A 257 22.47 -31.93 -7.64
CA ASP A 257 23.83 -32.02 -7.11
C ASP A 257 24.85 -31.42 -8.09
N ASP A 258 25.40 -30.23 -7.81
CA ASP A 258 26.86 -29.97 -7.92
C ASP A 258 27.26 -28.62 -7.25
N PRO A 259 28.31 -28.54 -6.41
CA PRO A 259 28.63 -27.35 -5.63
C PRO A 259 29.88 -26.64 -6.15
N THR A 260 29.78 -25.77 -7.18
CA THR A 260 30.87 -24.83 -7.48
C THR A 260 30.38 -23.55 -8.18
N ASP A 261 30.20 -22.46 -7.41
CA ASP A 261 30.71 -21.10 -7.67
C ASP A 261 29.96 -20.09 -6.77
N ASN A 262 30.69 -19.46 -5.83
CA ASN A 262 30.15 -18.60 -4.77
C ASN A 262 30.20 -17.10 -5.09
N THR A 263 30.37 -16.72 -6.36
CA THR A 263 30.63 -15.31 -6.72
C THR A 263 29.69 -14.70 -7.75
N HIS A 264 28.86 -15.52 -8.39
CA HIS A 264 27.72 -15.09 -9.20
C HIS A 264 26.52 -15.94 -8.80
N GLY A 265 25.39 -15.32 -8.41
CA GLY A 265 24.17 -16.06 -8.11
C GLY A 265 23.88 -17.04 -9.26
N ALA A 266 23.81 -18.33 -8.91
CA ALA A 266 23.86 -19.43 -9.85
C ALA A 266 22.98 -19.20 -11.10
N ALA A 267 23.56 -19.42 -12.27
CA ALA A 267 22.80 -19.52 -13.51
C ALA A 267 21.84 -20.71 -13.37
N VAL A 268 20.54 -20.41 -13.31
CA VAL A 268 19.50 -21.45 -13.33
C VAL A 268 19.43 -21.98 -14.76
N ALA A 269 20.12 -23.09 -15.02
CA ALA A 269 19.98 -23.85 -16.25
C ALA A 269 18.59 -24.49 -16.29
N GLN A 270 17.84 -24.21 -17.36
CA GLN A 270 16.72 -25.04 -17.79
C GLN A 270 17.28 -26.41 -18.22
N ILE A 271 16.69 -27.52 -17.76
CA ILE A 271 16.89 -28.81 -18.41
C ILE A 271 16.00 -28.82 -19.66
N PRO A 272 16.55 -28.94 -20.88
CA PRO A 272 15.78 -29.20 -22.08
C PRO A 272 15.24 -30.64 -21.99
N GLY A 273 13.93 -30.79 -21.93
CA GLY A 273 13.28 -32.09 -22.05
C GLY A 273 13.02 -32.43 -23.51
N ASP A 274 14.07 -32.70 -24.26
CA ASP A 274 14.01 -33.48 -25.50
C ASP A 274 15.24 -34.38 -25.54
N GLU A 275 15.05 -35.65 -25.19
CA GLU A 275 15.58 -36.84 -25.90
C GLU A 275 15.13 -38.12 -25.16
N GLN A 276 14.34 -38.93 -25.86
CA GLN A 276 14.00 -40.32 -25.50
C GLN A 276 15.23 -41.24 -25.64
N PRO A 277 15.23 -42.40 -24.97
CA PRO A 277 14.90 -43.63 -25.71
C PRO A 277 13.57 -44.30 -25.27
#